data_AF-A0A846X0M3-F1
#
_entry.id   AF-A0A846X0M3-F1
#
_cell.length_a   1.000
_cell.length_b   1.000
_cell.length_c   1.000
_cell.angle_alpha   90.00
_cell.angle_beta   90.00
_cell.angle_gamma   90.00
#
_symmetry.space_group_name_H-M   'P 1'
#
loop_
_entity.id
_entity.type
_entity.pdbx_description
1 polymer ?
#
loop_
_entity_poly.entity_id
_entity_poly.type
_entity_poly.pdbx_seq_one_letter_code
_entity_poly.pdbx_strand_id
1 'polypeptide(L)'
;MRGDLQAHIETARLHLAPAAGASSSSAFDGRFHIVDRHSRRTLGRIALRASRHSSVRGLELSYSVAEAHRRRGFCAEAAHALVGDAFARGLTGRVYASTAWSNLASRRVLAGLGMSQLDIAMLDWESLQGEVDLGAEGDADLTPYARVEYEIHRTDWLERRAARNRPDRDARPA
;
A
#
# COMPACT_ATOMS: atom_id res chain seq x y z
N MET A 1 21.53 -11.35 -2.67
CA MET A 1 20.79 -11.52 -3.94
C MET A 1 19.72 -10.43 -3.99
N ARG A 2 19.83 -9.42 -4.85
CA ARG A 2 18.77 -8.42 -5.05
C ARG A 2 17.76 -9.03 -6.01
N GLY A 3 16.57 -9.36 -5.52
CA GLY A 3 15.46 -9.71 -6.41
C GLY A 3 14.92 -8.44 -7.05
N ASP A 4 14.39 -8.55 -8.27
CA ASP A 4 13.53 -7.51 -8.84
C ASP A 4 12.07 -7.88 -8.60
N LEU A 5 11.19 -6.88 -8.48
CA LEU A 5 9.74 -7.07 -8.52
C LEU A 5 9.36 -7.81 -9.80
N GLN A 6 8.31 -8.64 -9.76
CA GLN A 6 7.77 -9.17 -11.02
C GLN A 6 7.37 -8.00 -11.91
N ALA A 7 7.79 -8.05 -13.18
CA ALA A 7 7.28 -7.14 -14.18
C ALA A 7 5.75 -7.22 -14.26
N HIS A 8 5.17 -8.39 -13.99
CA HIS A 8 3.73 -8.64 -14.09
C HIS A 8 3.25 -9.45 -12.89
N ILE A 9 2.31 -8.90 -12.11
CA ILE A 9 1.67 -9.60 -10.98
C ILE A 9 0.20 -9.81 -11.33
N GLU A 10 -0.20 -11.08 -11.45
CA GLU A 10 -1.59 -11.48 -11.70
C GLU A 10 -2.32 -11.75 -10.38
N THR A 11 -3.56 -11.28 -10.29
CA THR A 11 -4.45 -11.53 -9.15
C THR A 11 -5.78 -12.11 -9.66
N ALA A 12 -6.77 -12.24 -8.78
CA ALA A 12 -8.08 -12.77 -9.17
C ALA A 12 -8.78 -11.89 -10.22
N ARG A 13 -8.76 -10.57 -10.02
CA ARG A 13 -9.46 -9.57 -10.83
C ARG A 13 -8.54 -8.60 -11.56
N LEU A 14 -7.25 -8.54 -11.19
CA LEU A 14 -6.34 -7.50 -11.64
C LEU A 14 -5.07 -8.11 -12.24
N HIS A 15 -4.42 -7.30 -13.06
CA HIS A 15 -3.03 -7.48 -13.43
C HIS A 15 -2.29 -6.17 -13.14
N LEU A 16 -1.15 -6.27 -12.44
CA LEU A 16 -0.27 -5.13 -12.20
C LEU A 16 0.76 -5.06 -13.33
N ALA A 17 0.67 -4.02 -14.15
CA ALA A 17 1.58 -3.78 -15.27
C ALA A 17 2.60 -2.69 -14.91
N PRO A 18 3.87 -2.76 -15.34
CA PRO A 18 4.83 -1.69 -15.11
C PRO A 18 4.32 -0.37 -15.70
N ALA A 19 4.43 0.73 -14.96
CA ALA A 19 4.21 2.04 -15.55
C ALA A 19 5.37 2.35 -16.52
N ALA A 20 5.06 2.59 -17.80
CA ALA A 20 6.08 2.96 -18.79
C ALA A 20 6.71 4.33 -18.43
N GLY A 21 8.04 4.39 -18.41
CA GLY A 21 8.80 5.60 -18.01
C GLY A 21 10.15 5.33 -17.33
N ALA A 22 10.49 4.09 -17.01
CA ALA A 22 11.85 3.73 -16.58
C ALA A 22 12.76 3.60 -17.82
N SER A 23 13.36 4.71 -18.27
CA SER A 23 14.39 4.63 -19.30
C SER A 23 15.62 3.90 -18.77
N SER A 24 16.01 2.86 -19.52
CA SER A 24 17.32 2.20 -19.56
C SER A 24 17.95 1.70 -18.25
N SER A 25 18.08 0.37 -18.18
CA SER A 25 19.12 -0.38 -17.48
C SER A 25 19.34 -0.05 -16.00
N SER A 26 18.36 -0.32 -15.14
CA SER A 26 18.52 -0.95 -13.81
C SER A 26 17.30 -0.65 -12.95
N ALA A 27 16.76 -1.70 -12.31
CA ALA A 27 15.69 -1.67 -11.32
C ALA A 27 14.34 -1.05 -11.78
N PHE A 28 13.32 -1.91 -11.80
CA PHE A 28 11.92 -1.49 -11.78
C PHE A 28 11.70 -0.40 -10.71
N ASP A 29 11.15 0.78 -11.07
CA ASP A 29 11.11 1.95 -10.17
C ASP A 29 10.13 1.84 -8.99
N GLY A 30 9.37 0.75 -8.95
CA GLY A 30 8.35 0.50 -7.96
C GLY A 30 6.91 0.76 -8.42
N ARG A 31 6.67 1.38 -9.57
CA ARG A 31 5.33 1.81 -10.03
C ARG A 31 4.65 0.86 -11.00
N PHE A 32 3.38 0.59 -10.72
CA PHE A 32 2.49 -0.21 -11.56
C PHE A 32 1.18 0.52 -11.88
N HIS A 33 0.59 0.12 -13.00
CA HIS A 33 -0.83 0.31 -13.31
C HIS A 33 -1.65 -0.84 -12.72
N ILE A 34 -2.77 -0.50 -12.08
CA ILE A 34 -3.80 -1.46 -11.72
C ILE A 34 -4.69 -1.65 -12.95
N VAL A 35 -4.61 -2.80 -13.60
CA VAL A 35 -5.38 -3.11 -14.82
C VAL A 35 -6.45 -4.14 -14.50
N ASP A 36 -7.70 -3.86 -14.88
CA ASP A 36 -8.78 -4.83 -14.79
C ASP A 36 -8.50 -6.02 -15.72
N ARG A 37 -8.54 -7.24 -15.19
CA ARG A 37 -8.23 -8.44 -15.95
C ARG A 37 -9.19 -8.65 -17.12
N HIS A 38 -10.48 -8.37 -16.91
CA HIS A 38 -11.52 -8.69 -17.88
C HIS A 38 -11.62 -7.65 -18.99
N SER A 39 -11.74 -6.37 -18.63
CA SER A 39 -11.88 -5.27 -19.60
C SER A 39 -10.54 -4.76 -20.13
N ARG A 40 -9.41 -5.16 -19.53
CA ARG A 40 -8.05 -4.67 -19.85
C ARG A 40 -7.88 -3.17 -19.68
N ARG A 41 -8.80 -2.50 -18.97
CA ARG A 41 -8.76 -1.07 -18.71
C ARG A 41 -7.91 -0.77 -17.48
N THR A 42 -7.09 0.28 -17.57
CA THR A 42 -6.39 0.82 -16.40
C THR A 42 -7.39 1.46 -15.45
N LEU A 43 -7.46 0.94 -14.23
CA LEU A 43 -8.34 1.43 -13.16
C LEU A 43 -7.64 2.44 -12.25
N GLY A 44 -6.32 2.39 -12.18
CA GLY A 44 -5.54 3.14 -11.21
C GLY A 44 -4.05 2.87 -11.25
N ARG A 45 -3.38 3.25 -10.17
CA ARG A 45 -1.93 3.14 -9.98
C ARG A 45 -1.63 2.61 -8.58
N ILE A 46 -0.51 1.91 -8.47
CA ILE A 46 0.04 1.44 -7.20
C ILE A 46 1.55 1.46 -7.27
N ALA A 47 2.23 1.73 -6.16
CA ALA A 47 3.69 1.68 -6.12
C ALA A 47 4.25 1.23 -4.78
N LEU A 48 5.44 0.61 -4.82
CA LEU A 48 6.35 0.42 -3.69
C LEU A 48 7.67 1.13 -3.96
N ARG A 49 7.99 2.19 -3.22
CA ARG A 49 9.15 3.04 -3.51
C ARG A 49 10.00 3.28 -2.29
N ALA A 50 11.30 3.47 -2.49
CA ALA A 50 12.15 3.99 -1.42
C ALA A 50 11.62 5.35 -0.96
N SER A 51 11.47 5.49 0.35
CA SER A 51 11.05 6.74 0.96
C SER A 51 12.01 7.87 0.61
N ARG A 52 11.47 9.09 0.48
CA ARG A 52 12.26 10.32 0.51
C ARG A 52 12.18 11.03 1.87
N HIS A 53 11.29 10.56 2.75
CA HIS A 53 10.84 11.28 3.94
C HIS A 53 10.92 10.46 5.24
N SER A 54 11.26 9.17 5.17
CA SER A 54 11.48 8.30 6.33
C SER A 54 12.96 7.96 6.45
N SER A 55 13.52 8.17 7.63
CA SER A 55 14.90 7.75 7.98
C SER A 55 15.00 6.24 8.20
N VAL A 56 13.87 5.55 8.37
CA VAL A 56 13.80 4.11 8.58
C VAL A 56 13.79 3.39 7.24
N ARG A 57 14.71 2.43 7.06
CA ARG A 57 14.79 1.63 5.84
C ARG A 57 13.48 0.89 5.57
N GLY A 58 12.91 1.06 4.39
CA GLY A 58 11.68 0.41 3.96
C GLY A 58 11.18 0.94 2.62
N LEU A 59 10.10 0.33 2.12
CA LEU A 59 9.40 0.81 0.92
C LEU A 59 8.04 1.39 1.31
N GLU A 60 7.71 2.55 0.73
CA GLU A 60 6.43 3.21 0.86
C GLU A 60 5.42 2.66 -0.13
N LEU A 61 4.28 2.21 0.39
CA LEU A 61 3.12 1.81 -0.40
C LEU A 61 2.24 3.03 -0.69
N SER A 62 1.95 3.26 -1.96
CA SER A 62 0.97 4.24 -2.41
C SER A 62 0.03 3.62 -3.44
N TYR A 63 -1.23 4.05 -3.47
CA TYR A 63 -2.21 3.57 -4.44
C TYR A 63 -3.34 4.57 -4.65
N SER A 64 -3.92 4.51 -5.84
CA SER A 64 -5.16 5.22 -6.15
C SER A 64 -5.90 4.50 -7.28
N VAL A 65 -7.23 4.65 -7.29
CA VAL A 65 -8.09 4.23 -8.40
C VAL A 65 -9.02 5.38 -8.77
N ALA A 66 -9.45 5.40 -10.03
CA ALA A 66 -10.44 6.35 -10.50
C ALA A 66 -11.71 6.26 -9.65
N GLU A 67 -12.41 7.38 -9.49
CA GLU A 67 -13.57 7.48 -8.61
C GLU A 67 -14.65 6.43 -8.90
N ALA A 68 -14.95 6.21 -10.18
CA ALA A 68 -15.88 5.19 -10.67
C ALA A 68 -15.51 3.74 -10.27
N HIS A 69 -14.31 3.52 -9.74
CA HIS A 69 -13.78 2.21 -9.36
C HIS A 69 -13.46 2.10 -7.86
N ARG A 70 -13.75 3.14 -7.06
CA ARG A 70 -13.58 3.09 -5.59
C ARG A 70 -14.58 2.12 -4.95
N ARG A 71 -14.30 1.71 -3.70
CA ARG A 71 -15.15 0.81 -2.88
C ARG A 71 -15.44 -0.57 -3.48
N ARG A 72 -14.65 -1.01 -4.46
CA ARG A 72 -14.77 -2.34 -5.11
C ARG A 72 -13.66 -3.32 -4.71
N GLY A 73 -12.81 -2.93 -3.76
CA GLY A 73 -11.71 -3.76 -3.25
C GLY A 73 -10.47 -3.82 -4.15
N PHE A 74 -10.40 -3.04 -5.23
CA PHE A 74 -9.25 -3.07 -6.15
C PHE A 74 -7.94 -2.64 -5.49
N CYS A 75 -7.94 -1.57 -4.68
CA CYS A 75 -6.74 -1.16 -3.96
C CYS A 75 -6.28 -2.22 -2.96
N ALA A 76 -7.22 -2.87 -2.25
CA ALA A 76 -6.88 -3.93 -1.31
C ALA A 76 -6.21 -5.11 -2.01
N GLU A 77 -6.80 -5.59 -3.08
CA GLU A 77 -6.26 -6.70 -3.87
C GLU A 77 -4.88 -6.37 -4.47
N ALA A 78 -4.73 -5.18 -5.05
CA ALA A 78 -3.45 -4.72 -5.59
C ALA A 78 -2.38 -4.58 -4.49
N ALA A 79 -2.74 -4.03 -3.33
CA ALA A 79 -1.83 -3.88 -2.18
C ALA A 79 -1.37 -5.23 -1.64
N HIS A 80 -2.29 -6.18 -1.45
CA HIS A 80 -1.95 -7.55 -1.04
C HIS A 80 -0.99 -8.23 -2.02
N ALA A 81 -1.25 -8.09 -3.31
CA ALA A 81 -0.42 -8.69 -4.35
C ALA A 81 0.98 -8.09 -4.41
N LEU A 82 1.09 -6.77 -4.43
CA LEU A 82 2.37 -6.07 -4.54
C LEU A 82 3.24 -6.23 -3.30
N VAL A 83 2.67 -6.07 -2.10
CA VAL A 83 3.41 -6.28 -0.84
C VAL A 83 3.79 -7.75 -0.67
N GLY A 84 2.90 -8.66 -1.04
CA GLY A 84 3.18 -10.10 -1.03
C GLY A 84 4.35 -10.48 -1.93
N ASP A 85 4.41 -9.96 -3.17
CA ASP A 85 5.53 -10.20 -4.09
C ASP A 85 6.84 -9.64 -3.53
N ALA A 86 6.83 -8.41 -3.03
CA ALA A 86 8.01 -7.77 -2.44
C ALA A 86 8.58 -8.56 -1.26
N PHE A 87 7.73 -9.04 -0.35
CA PHE A 87 8.17 -9.85 0.78
C PHE A 87 8.59 -11.26 0.39
N ALA A 88 7.87 -11.92 -0.52
CA ALA A 88 8.23 -13.25 -1.00
C ALA A 88 9.63 -13.27 -1.61
N ARG A 89 9.98 -12.20 -2.34
CA ARG A 89 11.29 -12.02 -2.99
C ARG A 89 12.37 -11.45 -2.07
N GLY A 90 12.01 -11.04 -0.86
CA GLY A 90 12.95 -10.45 0.11
C GLY A 90 13.47 -9.07 -0.32
N LEU A 91 12.67 -8.28 -1.04
CA LEU A 91 13.06 -6.96 -1.54
C LEU A 91 13.22 -5.92 -0.43
N THR A 92 12.44 -6.10 0.63
CA THR A 92 12.47 -5.24 1.82
C THR A 92 12.09 -6.05 3.05
N GLY A 93 12.58 -5.62 4.21
CA GLY A 93 12.14 -6.13 5.52
C GLY A 93 10.91 -5.40 6.06
N ARG A 94 10.58 -4.22 5.52
CA ARG A 94 9.51 -3.33 6.00
C ARG A 94 8.79 -2.66 4.82
N VAL A 95 7.47 -2.64 4.90
CA VAL A 95 6.62 -1.78 4.06
C VAL A 95 5.84 -0.87 4.99
N TYR A 96 5.78 0.41 4.65
CA TYR A 96 4.99 1.39 5.39
C TYR A 96 4.11 2.20 4.43
N ALA A 97 3.10 2.89 4.96
CA ALA A 97 2.23 3.77 4.21
C ALA A 97 1.70 4.87 5.12
N SER A 98 1.47 6.05 4.56
CA SER A 98 0.82 7.14 5.27
C SER A 98 -0.48 7.55 4.59
N THR A 99 -1.43 8.04 5.37
CA THR A 99 -2.70 8.57 4.86
C THR A 99 -3.28 9.59 5.83
N ALA A 100 -4.18 10.45 5.37
CA ALA A 100 -4.96 11.32 6.25
C ALA A 100 -5.84 10.49 7.19
N TRP A 101 -6.02 10.96 8.43
CA TRP A 101 -6.86 10.34 9.46
C TRP A 101 -8.30 10.15 8.98
N SER A 102 -8.84 11.13 8.25
CA SER A 102 -10.17 11.10 7.64
C SER A 102 -10.32 10.09 6.50
N ASN A 103 -9.23 9.59 5.91
CA ASN A 103 -9.27 8.62 4.81
C ASN A 103 -9.51 7.19 5.32
N LEU A 104 -10.72 6.95 5.81
CA LEU A 104 -11.17 5.66 6.36
C LEU A 104 -11.06 4.52 5.34
N ALA A 105 -11.19 4.81 4.04
CA ALA A 105 -11.05 3.80 3.00
C ALA A 105 -9.61 3.27 2.91
N SER A 106 -8.62 4.15 2.90
CA SER A 106 -7.19 3.78 2.92
C SER A 106 -6.85 3.05 4.21
N ARG A 107 -7.27 3.57 5.37
CA ARG A 107 -7.01 2.94 6.68
C ARG A 107 -7.54 1.51 6.76
N ARG A 108 -8.73 1.23 6.20
CA ARG A 108 -9.28 -0.13 6.11
C ARG A 108 -8.44 -1.05 5.21
N VAL A 109 -7.92 -0.54 4.10
CA VAL A 109 -7.00 -1.30 3.24
C VAL A 109 -5.71 -1.63 3.96
N LEU A 110 -5.09 -0.65 4.64
CA LEU A 110 -3.83 -0.83 5.37
C LEU A 110 -4.00 -1.81 6.55
N ALA A 111 -5.07 -1.66 7.32
CA ALA A 111 -5.42 -2.60 8.39
C ALA A 111 -5.73 -4.01 7.84
N GLY A 112 -6.44 -4.12 6.70
CA GLY A 112 -6.73 -5.40 6.05
C GLY A 112 -5.49 -6.12 5.51
N LEU A 113 -4.48 -5.36 5.10
CA LEU A 113 -3.14 -5.89 4.78
C LEU A 113 -2.42 -6.44 6.02
N GLY A 114 -2.94 -6.10 7.20
CA GLY A 114 -2.40 -6.42 8.51
C GLY A 114 -1.32 -5.43 8.98
N MET A 115 -1.27 -4.24 8.39
CA MET A 115 -0.32 -3.23 8.87
C MET A 115 -0.75 -2.73 10.26
N SER A 116 0.22 -2.59 11.14
CA SER A 116 0.05 -1.97 12.44
C SER A 116 -0.01 -0.47 12.27
N GLN A 117 -1.00 0.17 12.89
CA GLN A 117 -1.05 1.63 12.96
C GLN A 117 0.08 2.11 13.88
N LEU A 118 0.86 3.06 13.40
CA LEU A 118 1.84 3.80 14.20
C LEU A 118 1.22 5.09 14.72
N ASP A 119 2.08 5.99 15.22
CA ASP A 119 1.66 7.25 15.79
C ASP A 119 0.96 8.16 14.76
N ILE A 120 0.16 9.09 15.28
CA ILE A 120 -0.55 10.09 14.48
C ILE A 120 0.27 11.38 14.53
N ALA A 121 0.78 11.80 13.37
CA ALA A 121 1.45 13.07 13.22
C ALA A 121 0.41 14.14 12.86
N MET A 122 0.16 15.08 13.79
CA MET A 122 -0.56 16.31 13.46
C MET A 122 0.26 17.07 12.42
N LEU A 123 -0.36 17.42 11.30
CA LEU A 123 0.25 18.30 10.32
C LEU A 123 0.02 19.74 10.76
N ASP A 124 1.06 20.56 10.65
CA ASP A 124 0.90 22.00 10.81
C ASP A 124 0.24 22.60 9.57
N TRP A 125 -0.21 23.85 9.74
CA TRP A 125 -0.88 24.61 8.69
C TRP A 125 -0.01 24.75 7.43
N GLU A 126 1.29 25.00 7.59
CA GLU A 126 2.25 25.19 6.49
C GLU A 126 2.39 23.91 5.65
N SER A 127 2.34 22.73 6.28
CA SER A 127 2.37 21.43 5.59
C SER A 127 1.11 21.14 4.76
N LEU A 128 0.01 21.88 4.97
CA LEU A 128 -1.27 21.69 4.28
C LEU A 128 -1.54 22.73 3.19
N GLN A 129 -0.74 23.82 3.13
CA GLN A 129 -0.95 24.90 2.15
C GLN A 129 -0.92 24.36 0.71
N GLY A 130 -2.02 24.57 -0.01
CA GLY A 130 -2.18 24.18 -1.42
C GLY A 130 -2.77 22.78 -1.67
N GLU A 131 -2.92 21.94 -0.65
CA GLU A 131 -3.65 20.64 -0.77
C GLU A 131 -5.12 20.77 -0.38
N VAL A 132 -5.47 21.80 0.40
CA VAL A 132 -6.82 21.99 0.96
C VAL A 132 -7.16 23.48 1.02
N ASP A 133 -8.37 23.86 0.58
CA ASP A 133 -8.93 25.19 0.83
C ASP A 133 -9.52 25.24 2.25
N LEU A 134 -8.64 25.51 3.21
CA LEU A 134 -9.01 25.77 4.59
C LEU A 134 -9.14 27.28 4.70
N GLY A 135 -10.33 27.78 5.06
CA GLY A 135 -10.61 29.22 5.14
C GLY A 135 -9.66 29.99 6.08
N ALA A 136 -9.78 31.32 6.08
CA ALA A 136 -8.88 32.24 6.78
C ALA A 136 -8.54 31.78 8.22
N GLU A 137 -7.24 31.66 8.46
CA GLU A 137 -6.53 30.98 9.54
C GLU A 137 -6.97 31.30 10.98
N GLY A 138 -6.92 30.27 11.84
CA GLY A 138 -6.83 30.41 13.30
C GLY A 138 -7.43 29.27 14.13
N ASP A 139 -8.55 28.70 13.69
CA ASP A 139 -9.36 27.77 14.49
C ASP A 139 -9.89 26.56 13.69
N ALA A 140 -9.25 26.27 12.54
CA ALA A 140 -9.64 25.14 11.73
C ALA A 140 -9.24 23.82 12.42
N ASP A 141 -10.20 22.93 12.66
CA ASP A 141 -9.90 21.57 13.12
C ASP A 141 -9.08 20.83 12.06
N LEU A 142 -7.77 20.66 12.32
CA LEU A 142 -6.84 19.97 11.43
C LEU A 142 -6.81 18.45 11.68
N THR A 143 -7.54 17.94 12.68
CA THR A 143 -7.62 16.50 12.98
C THR A 143 -7.98 15.64 11.76
N PRO A 144 -8.88 16.06 10.83
CA PRO A 144 -9.15 15.30 9.61
C PRO A 144 -7.93 15.12 8.70
N TYR A 145 -6.97 16.04 8.75
CA TYR A 145 -5.75 16.07 7.94
C TYR A 145 -4.54 15.50 8.66
N ALA A 146 -4.66 15.18 9.96
CA ALA A 146 -3.62 14.48 10.70
C ALA A 146 -3.16 13.24 9.91
N ARG A 147 -1.84 13.08 9.78
CA ARG A 147 -1.25 11.95 9.05
C ARG A 147 -1.13 10.77 10.00
N VAL A 148 -1.67 9.64 9.60
CA VAL A 148 -1.47 8.37 10.29
C VAL A 148 -0.54 7.49 9.46
N GLU A 149 0.51 6.97 10.08
CA GLU A 149 1.42 6.00 9.46
C GLU A 149 1.02 4.57 9.84
N TYR A 150 1.24 3.63 8.92
CA TYR A 150 1.05 2.20 9.10
C TYR A 150 2.30 1.47 8.63
N GLU A 151 2.65 0.37 9.27
CA GLU A 151 3.76 -0.49 8.84
C GLU A 151 3.46 -1.99 8.96
N ILE A 152 4.18 -2.78 8.19
CA ILE A 152 4.23 -4.24 8.32
C ILE A 152 5.65 -4.72 8.07
N HIS A 153 6.11 -5.66 8.89
CA HIS A 153 7.39 -6.33 8.70
C HIS A 153 7.23 -7.65 7.95
N ARG A 154 8.27 -8.02 7.21
CA ARG A 154 8.32 -9.29 6.47
C ARG A 154 8.14 -10.49 7.40
N THR A 155 8.69 -10.43 8.61
CA THR A 155 8.55 -11.45 9.66
C THR A 155 7.09 -11.71 9.99
N ASP A 156 6.35 -10.65 10.33
CA ASP A 156 4.94 -10.74 10.71
C ASP A 156 4.08 -11.24 9.54
N TRP A 157 4.42 -10.81 8.32
CA TRP A 157 3.76 -11.29 7.12
C TRP A 157 3.97 -12.80 6.90
N LEU A 158 5.19 -13.31 7.10
CA LEU A 158 5.50 -14.74 7.00
C LEU A 158 4.78 -15.55 8.08
N GLU A 159 4.78 -15.08 9.33
CA GLU A 159 4.10 -15.73 10.45
C GLU A 159 2.60 -15.87 10.20
N ARG A 160 1.95 -14.79 9.75
CA ARG A 160 0.52 -14.82 9.41
C ARG A 160 0.22 -15.73 8.24
N ARG A 161 1.11 -15.80 7.24
CA ARG A 161 0.97 -16.72 6.11
C ARG A 161 1.11 -18.17 6.56
N ALA A 162 2.06 -18.47 7.45
CA ALA A 162 2.22 -19.80 8.02
C ALA A 162 0.99 -20.21 8.85
N ALA A 163 0.43 -19.28 9.65
CA ALA A 163 -0.78 -19.53 10.43
C ALA A 163 -1.99 -19.85 9.55
N ARG A 164 -2.19 -19.15 8.43
CA ARG A 164 -3.27 -19.44 7.46
C ARG A 164 -3.14 -20.78 6.74
N ASN A 165 -1.91 -21.28 6.59
CA ASN A 165 -1.62 -22.51 5.86
C ASN A 165 -1.55 -23.75 6.76
N ARG A 166 -1.76 -23.62 8.08
CA ARG A 166 -1.84 -24.80 8.95
C ARG A 166 -3.13 -25.56 8.62
N PRO A 167 -3.04 -26.86 8.25
CA PRO A 167 -4.23 -27.69 8.18
C PRO A 167 -4.85 -27.76 9.56
N ASP A 168 -6.18 -27.69 9.60
CA ASP A 168 -6.98 -27.78 10.82
C ASP A 168 -6.67 -29.11 11.53
N ARG A 169 -5.78 -29.07 12.53
CA ARG A 169 -5.28 -30.26 13.21
C ARG A 169 -6.20 -30.70 14.36
N ASP A 170 -7.31 -30.01 14.56
CA ASP A 170 -8.23 -30.23 15.67
C ASP A 170 -9.56 -30.89 15.26
N ALA A 171 -9.59 -31.62 14.14
CA ALA A 171 -10.60 -32.65 13.94
C ALA A 171 -10.34 -33.80 14.95
N ARG A 172 -10.88 -33.63 16.16
CA ARG A 172 -10.86 -34.61 17.26
C ARG A 172 -11.24 -36.01 16.75
N PRO A 173 -10.53 -37.07 17.16
CA PRO A 173 -11.03 -38.43 16.99
C PRO A 173 -12.32 -38.61 17.82
N ALA A 174 -13.29 -39.29 17.20
CA ALA A 174 -14.56 -39.72 17.81
C ALA A 174 -14.36 -40.80 18.87
#